data_AF-A0A2V8P2N3-F1
#
_entry.id   AF-A0A2V8P2N3-F1
#
_cell.length_a   1.000
_cell.length_b   1.000
_cell.length_c   1.000
_cell.angle_alpha   90.00
_cell.angle_beta   90.00
_cell.angle_gamma   90.00
#
_symmetry.space_group_name_H-M   'P 1'
#
loop_
_entity.id
_entity.type
_entity.pdbx_description
1 polymer ?
#
loop_
_entity_poly.entity_id
_entity_poly.type
_entity_poly.pdbx_seq_one_letter_code
_entity_poly.pdbx_strand_id
1 'polypeptide(L)'
;MHCRQCGNEVEQHARFCSKCGHELAPVRPVEVLQKSKHDMNMHIHILGWLFISCAVLVGIVGMVMIFAGQLIEHLPIVWPAEFPFGVVNLAGSLAVVAGLAILAIAAGVAAAGIGLLQYRSWGRVLAIVMSVLFLFKFPFGTAIAIYAFWVLFSEEGREHYQTLAARSAG
;
A
#
# COMPACT_ATOMS: atom_id res chain seq x y z
N MET A 1 3.82 20.79 43.23
CA MET A 1 4.84 21.48 42.38
C MET A 1 4.98 22.90 42.91
N HIS A 2 6.14 23.53 42.88
CA HIS A 2 6.29 24.91 43.39
C HIS A 2 6.35 25.94 42.26
N CYS A 3 5.69 27.08 42.44
CA CYS A 3 5.78 28.19 41.50
C CYS A 3 7.20 28.78 41.52
N ARG A 4 7.85 28.90 40.35
CA ARG A 4 9.21 29.46 40.24
C ARG A 4 9.31 30.94 40.63
N GLN A 5 8.19 31.66 40.62
CA GLN A 5 8.17 33.09 40.86
C GLN A 5 7.89 33.45 42.33
N CYS A 6 7.08 32.66 43.04
CA CYS A 6 6.66 32.98 44.42
C CYS A 6 6.91 31.85 45.43
N GLY A 7 7.41 30.70 45.00
CA GLY A 7 7.70 29.54 45.85
C GLY A 7 6.48 28.81 46.40
N ASN A 8 5.26 29.27 46.11
CA ASN A 8 4.04 28.67 46.64
C ASN A 8 3.82 27.25 46.09
N GLU A 9 3.20 26.40 46.90
CA GLU A 9 2.81 25.06 46.49
C GLU A 9 1.57 25.14 45.60
N VAL A 10 1.63 24.48 44.44
CA VAL A 10 0.59 24.54 43.40
C VAL A 10 0.12 23.15 43.03
N GLU A 11 -1.20 23.03 42.87
CA GLU A 11 -1.88 21.82 42.41
C GLU A 11 -1.51 21.48 40.96
N GLN A 12 -1.49 20.17 40.67
CA GLN A 12 -0.85 19.64 39.46
C GLN A 12 -1.52 20.06 38.13
N HIS A 13 -2.72 20.62 38.18
CA HIS A 13 -3.51 21.03 37.01
C HIS A 13 -3.88 22.52 37.00
N ALA A 14 -3.33 23.33 37.92
CA ALA A 14 -3.66 24.76 37.98
C ALA A 14 -2.94 25.54 36.86
N ARG A 15 -3.71 26.25 36.02
CA ARG A 15 -3.15 27.11 34.95
C ARG A 15 -2.55 28.42 35.45
N PHE A 16 -2.96 28.86 36.64
CA PHE A 16 -2.50 30.10 37.24
C PHE A 16 -2.15 29.85 38.71
N CYS A 17 -1.07 30.47 39.18
CA CYS A 17 -0.79 30.47 40.60
C CYS A 17 -1.80 31.36 41.34
N SER A 18 -2.52 30.79 42.31
CA SER A 18 -3.52 31.50 43.13
C SER A 18 -2.97 32.69 43.92
N LYS A 19 -1.64 32.76 44.11
CA LYS A 19 -1.00 33.79 44.95
C LYS A 19 -0.34 34.91 44.17
N CYS A 20 0.30 34.61 43.03
CA CYS A 20 1.02 35.61 42.23
C CYS A 20 0.38 35.88 40.87
N GLY A 21 -0.67 35.14 40.50
CA GLY A 21 -1.34 35.28 39.20
C GLY A 21 -0.48 34.88 38.00
N HIS A 22 0.74 34.37 38.22
CA HIS A 22 1.61 33.97 37.13
C HIS A 22 1.07 32.71 36.45
N GLU A 23 1.00 32.76 35.12
CA GLU A 23 0.52 31.66 34.30
C GLU A 23 1.56 30.54 34.33
N LEU A 24 1.15 29.40 34.85
CA LEU A 24 1.95 28.20 34.89
C LEU A 24 1.66 27.49 33.57
N ALA A 25 2.65 27.50 32.66
CA ALA A 25 2.52 26.79 31.40
C ALA A 25 2.12 25.34 31.72
N PRO A 26 0.92 24.87 31.33
CA PRO A 26 0.57 23.49 31.53
C PRO A 26 1.64 22.66 30.82
N VAL A 27 2.23 21.70 31.54
CA VAL A 27 3.02 20.64 30.92
C VAL A 27 2.04 19.90 30.04
N ARG A 28 1.91 20.33 28.78
CA ARG A 28 1.13 19.62 27.78
C ARG A 28 1.72 18.21 27.76
N PRO A 29 0.93 17.16 28.04
CA PRO A 29 1.39 15.82 27.77
C PRO A 29 1.75 15.79 26.29
N VAL A 30 3.04 15.59 26.00
CA VAL A 30 3.55 15.43 24.63
C VAL A 30 2.94 14.16 23.98
N GLU A 31 2.22 13.35 24.75
CA GLU A 31 1.67 12.06 24.37
C GLU A 31 0.50 12.10 23.38
N VAL A 32 -0.25 13.19 23.27
CA VAL A 32 -1.38 13.26 22.30
C VAL A 32 -0.94 13.40 20.85
N LEU A 33 0.30 13.82 20.58
CA LEU A 33 0.86 13.90 19.21
C LEU A 33 1.58 12.62 18.77
N GLN A 34 1.84 11.68 19.68
CA GLN A 34 2.64 10.49 19.39
C GLN A 34 1.80 9.26 19.07
N LYS A 35 0.54 9.22 19.54
CA LYS A 35 -0.38 8.11 19.29
C LYS A 35 -0.81 7.99 17.82
N SER A 36 -0.79 9.07 17.03
CA SER A 36 -1.11 8.98 15.58
C SER A 36 0.09 8.50 14.73
N LYS A 37 1.32 8.84 15.14
CA LYS A 37 2.54 8.49 14.38
C LYS A 37 2.86 6.98 14.35
N HIS A 38 2.54 6.26 15.43
CA HIS A 38 2.85 4.83 15.54
C HIS A 38 1.87 3.95 14.72
N ASP A 39 0.60 4.37 14.57
CA ASP A 39 -0.38 3.62 13.77
C ASP A 39 -0.14 3.76 12.26
N MET A 40 0.25 4.94 11.78
CA MET A 40 0.35 5.20 10.33
C MET A 40 1.45 4.38 9.63
N ASN A 41 2.59 4.18 10.30
CA ASN A 41 3.69 3.37 9.75
C ASN A 41 3.28 1.90 9.57
N MET A 42 2.46 1.39 10.49
CA MET A 42 1.90 0.05 10.42
C MET A 42 0.90 -0.08 9.27
N HIS A 43 0.03 0.92 9.05
CA HIS A 43 -0.89 0.92 7.92
C HIS A 43 -0.20 0.93 6.55
N ILE A 44 0.89 1.70 6.39
CA ILE A 44 1.67 1.74 5.15
C ILE A 44 2.36 0.39 4.89
N HIS A 45 2.93 -0.24 5.92
CA HIS A 45 3.55 -1.56 5.80
C HIS A 45 2.51 -2.64 5.48
N ILE A 46 1.34 -2.61 6.12
CA ILE A 46 0.22 -3.52 5.82
C ILE A 46 -0.19 -3.36 4.35
N LEU A 47 -0.34 -2.11 3.85
CA LEU A 47 -0.70 -1.85 2.47
C LEU A 47 0.37 -2.34 1.48
N GLY A 48 1.65 -2.12 1.78
CA GLY A 48 2.77 -2.61 0.97
C GLY A 48 2.77 -4.14 0.85
N TRP A 49 2.59 -4.84 1.97
CA TRP A 49 2.49 -6.30 2.00
C TRP A 49 1.24 -6.81 1.28
N LEU A 50 0.11 -6.10 1.39
CA LEU A 50 -1.13 -6.42 0.68
C LEU A 50 -0.95 -6.32 -0.84
N PHE A 51 -0.24 -5.31 -1.32
CA PHE A 51 0.08 -5.15 -2.74
C PHE A 51 1.01 -6.27 -3.24
N ILE A 52 2.04 -6.63 -2.45
CA ILE A 52 2.95 -7.73 -2.79
C ILE A 52 2.19 -9.06 -2.83
N SER A 53 1.36 -9.36 -1.82
CA SER A 53 0.60 -10.61 -1.79
C SER A 53 -0.38 -10.70 -2.96
N CYS A 54 -1.01 -9.59 -3.33
CA CYS A 54 -1.90 -9.53 -4.49
C CYS A 54 -1.13 -9.70 -5.82
N ALA A 55 0.03 -9.05 -5.96
CA ALA A 55 0.90 -9.23 -7.12
C ALA A 55 1.35 -10.69 -7.28
N VAL A 56 1.69 -11.35 -6.17
CA VAL A 56 2.04 -12.79 -6.18
C VAL A 56 0.86 -13.64 -6.61
N LEU A 57 -0.34 -13.42 -6.08
CA LEU A 57 -1.55 -14.14 -6.48
C LEU A 57 -1.86 -13.97 -7.97
N VAL A 58 -1.84 -12.73 -8.47
CA VAL A 58 -2.07 -12.44 -9.89
C VAL A 58 -0.96 -13.04 -10.75
N GLY A 59 0.29 -13.01 -10.28
CA GLY A 59 1.44 -13.61 -10.96
C GLY A 59 1.34 -15.13 -11.07
N ILE A 60 0.87 -15.81 -10.03
CA ILE A 60 0.60 -17.26 -10.05
C ILE A 60 -0.46 -17.58 -11.11
N VAL A 61 -1.56 -16.81 -11.15
CA VAL A 61 -2.61 -17.00 -12.17
C VAL A 61 -2.07 -16.79 -13.59
N GLY A 62 -1.26 -15.75 -13.80
CA GLY A 62 -0.59 -15.50 -15.08
C GLY A 62 0.34 -16.65 -15.49
N MET A 63 1.12 -17.18 -14.54
CA MET A 63 2.02 -18.31 -14.77
C MET A 63 1.27 -19.60 -15.11
N VAL A 64 0.16 -19.88 -14.42
CA VAL A 64 -0.71 -21.03 -14.73
C VAL A 64 -1.33 -20.90 -16.13
N MET A 65 -1.77 -19.70 -16.53
CA MET A 65 -2.29 -19.44 -17.89
C MET A 65 -1.24 -19.68 -18.98
N ILE A 66 0.00 -19.19 -18.77
CA ILE A 66 1.11 -19.45 -19.71
C ILE A 66 1.40 -20.95 -19.78
N PHE A 67 1.51 -21.61 -18.63
CA PHE A 67 1.79 -23.04 -18.56
C PHE A 67 0.71 -23.85 -19.27
N ALA A 68 -0.57 -23.55 -19.03
CA ALA A 68 -1.70 -24.20 -19.69
C ALA A 68 -1.71 -23.95 -21.21
N GLY A 69 -1.42 -22.72 -21.66
CA GLY A 69 -1.31 -22.39 -23.08
C GLY A 69 -0.18 -23.15 -23.78
N GLN A 70 1.00 -23.20 -23.17
CA GLN A 70 2.13 -23.99 -23.66
C GLN A 70 1.84 -25.49 -23.67
N LEU A 71 1.11 -25.99 -22.65
CA LEU A 71 0.68 -27.38 -22.57
C LEU A 71 -0.23 -27.77 -23.74
N ILE A 72 -1.17 -26.89 -24.11
CA ILE A 72 -2.09 -27.08 -25.23
C ILE A 72 -1.36 -27.10 -26.58
N GLU A 73 -0.32 -26.26 -26.74
CA GLU A 73 0.47 -26.18 -27.97
C GLU A 73 1.48 -27.32 -28.13
N HIS A 74 2.16 -27.70 -27.04
CA HIS A 74 3.29 -28.64 -27.09
C HIS A 74 2.95 -30.09 -26.72
N LEU A 75 1.82 -30.37 -26.04
CA LEU A 75 1.41 -31.77 -25.92
C LEU A 75 0.72 -32.23 -27.20
N PRO A 76 1.07 -33.43 -27.70
CA PRO A 76 0.34 -34.11 -28.76
C PRO A 76 -0.96 -34.71 -28.18
N ILE A 77 -1.84 -33.86 -27.67
CA ILE A 77 -3.20 -34.25 -27.31
C ILE A 77 -3.92 -34.50 -28.63
N VAL A 78 -4.43 -35.71 -28.84
CA VAL A 78 -5.29 -36.03 -29.98
C VAL A 78 -6.60 -35.30 -29.76
N TRP A 79 -6.70 -34.08 -30.27
CA TRP A 79 -7.94 -33.33 -30.30
C TRP A 79 -8.92 -34.06 -31.22
N PRO A 80 -10.21 -34.18 -30.84
CA PRO A 80 -11.19 -34.78 -31.72
C PRO A 80 -11.24 -33.99 -33.03
N ALA A 81 -11.45 -34.69 -34.15
CA ALA A 81 -11.30 -34.18 -35.52
C ALA A 81 -12.21 -32.99 -35.89
N GLU A 82 -13.10 -32.60 -34.98
CA GLU A 82 -13.99 -31.44 -35.05
C GLU A 82 -13.30 -30.10 -34.71
N PHE A 83 -12.11 -30.12 -34.11
CA PHE A 83 -11.32 -28.90 -33.85
C PHE A 83 -10.21 -28.73 -34.90
N PRO A 84 -10.28 -27.71 -35.78
CA PRO A 84 -9.20 -27.43 -36.72
C PRO A 84 -7.93 -27.04 -35.96
N PHE A 85 -6.80 -27.68 -36.29
CA PHE A 85 -5.48 -27.47 -35.69
C PHE A 85 -5.07 -25.98 -35.59
N GLY A 86 -5.53 -25.14 -36.52
CA GLY A 86 -5.27 -23.69 -36.50
C GLY A 86 -5.95 -22.96 -35.33
N VAL A 87 -7.15 -23.36 -34.92
CA VAL A 87 -7.89 -22.71 -33.82
C VAL A 87 -7.28 -23.06 -32.47
N VAL A 88 -6.76 -24.28 -32.31
CA VAL A 88 -6.12 -24.73 -31.06
C VAL A 88 -4.78 -24.04 -30.83
N ASN A 89 -3.95 -23.88 -31.87
CA ASN A 89 -2.71 -23.11 -31.80
C ASN A 89 -2.97 -21.61 -31.59
N LEU A 90 -3.99 -21.05 -32.24
CA LEU A 90 -4.38 -19.66 -32.01
C LEU A 90 -4.86 -19.45 -30.56
N ALA A 91 -5.64 -20.39 -30.02
CA ALA A 91 -6.11 -20.34 -28.63
C ALA A 91 -4.97 -20.47 -27.62
N GLY A 92 -4.02 -21.39 -27.85
CA GLY A 92 -2.82 -21.55 -27.02
C GLY A 92 -1.95 -20.29 -27.01
N SER A 93 -1.65 -19.74 -28.19
CA SER A 93 -0.80 -18.56 -28.32
C SER A 93 -1.46 -17.32 -27.73
N LEU A 94 -2.77 -17.16 -27.91
CA LEU A 94 -3.54 -16.10 -27.29
C LEU A 94 -3.55 -16.22 -25.75
N ALA A 95 -3.66 -17.45 -25.21
CA ALA A 95 -3.58 -17.69 -23.77
C ALA A 95 -2.19 -17.34 -23.19
N VAL A 96 -1.12 -17.63 -23.92
CA VAL A 96 0.26 -17.26 -23.55
C VAL A 96 0.44 -15.74 -23.57
N VAL A 97 -0.02 -15.07 -24.62
CA VAL A 97 0.03 -13.59 -24.72
C VAL A 97 -0.77 -12.94 -23.59
N ALA A 98 -1.97 -13.46 -23.31
CA ALA A 98 -2.79 -12.98 -22.18
C ALA A 98 -2.10 -13.21 -20.83
N GLY A 99 -1.47 -14.38 -20.64
CA GLY A 99 -0.70 -14.69 -19.44
C GLY A 99 0.51 -13.77 -19.24
N LEU A 100 1.23 -13.44 -20.31
CA LEU A 100 2.34 -12.47 -20.30
C LEU A 100 1.85 -11.06 -19.94
N ALA A 101 0.72 -10.63 -20.49
CA ALA A 101 0.12 -9.35 -20.14
C ALA A 101 -0.26 -9.29 -18.65
N ILE A 102 -0.82 -10.36 -18.10
CA ILE A 102 -1.14 -10.49 -16.67
C ILE A 102 0.13 -10.44 -15.81
N LEU A 103 1.21 -11.10 -16.22
CA LEU A 103 2.50 -11.03 -15.53
C LEU A 103 3.10 -9.62 -15.55
N ALA A 104 2.99 -8.90 -16.67
CA ALA A 104 3.44 -7.51 -16.75
C ALA A 104 2.67 -6.61 -15.76
N ILE A 105 1.35 -6.81 -15.64
CA ILE A 105 0.52 -6.12 -14.64
C ILE A 105 0.97 -6.50 -13.22
N ALA A 106 1.17 -7.79 -12.94
CA ALA A 106 1.64 -8.26 -11.64
C ALA A 106 2.99 -7.64 -11.26
N ALA A 107 3.93 -7.53 -12.21
CA ALA A 107 5.20 -6.86 -12.01
C ALA A 107 5.03 -5.36 -11.69
N GLY A 108 4.09 -4.68 -12.37
CA GLY A 108 3.73 -3.29 -12.07
C GLY A 108 3.15 -3.11 -10.65
N VAL A 109 2.29 -4.03 -10.22
CA VAL A 109 1.72 -4.04 -8.84
C VAL A 109 2.80 -4.33 -7.80
N ALA A 110 3.71 -5.27 -8.07
CA ALA A 110 4.84 -5.55 -7.20
C ALA A 110 5.79 -4.34 -7.10
N ALA A 111 6.07 -3.68 -8.21
CA ALA A 111 6.87 -2.46 -8.25
C ALA A 111 6.19 -1.31 -7.47
N ALA A 112 4.85 -1.20 -7.54
CA ALA A 112 4.09 -0.27 -6.74
C ALA A 112 4.25 -0.56 -5.23
N GLY A 113 4.12 -1.83 -4.81
CA GLY A 113 4.30 -2.25 -3.42
C GLY A 113 5.72 -2.00 -2.89
N ILE A 114 6.73 -2.31 -3.70
CA ILE A 114 8.14 -2.06 -3.37
C ILE A 114 8.41 -0.54 -3.29
N GLY A 115 7.87 0.24 -4.22
CA GLY A 115 7.98 1.70 -4.21
C GLY A 115 7.33 2.34 -2.97
N LEU A 116 6.25 1.73 -2.48
CA LEU A 116 5.59 2.10 -1.23
C LEU A 116 6.48 1.78 -0.01
N LEU A 117 7.07 0.60 0.03
CA LEU A 117 7.98 0.19 1.13
C LEU A 117 9.27 1.02 1.17
N GLN A 118 9.74 1.50 0.01
CA GLN A 118 10.92 2.36 -0.11
C GLN A 118 10.61 3.86 0.08
N TYR A 119 9.38 4.23 0.41
CA TYR A 119 8.95 5.62 0.60
C TYR A 119 9.25 6.55 -0.60
N ARG A 120 9.33 5.99 -1.82
CA ARG A 120 9.63 6.77 -3.04
C ARG A 120 8.37 7.46 -3.56
N SER A 121 8.50 8.72 -3.97
CA SER A 121 7.39 9.53 -4.53
C SER A 121 6.72 8.88 -5.76
N TRP A 122 7.47 8.11 -6.55
CA TRP A 122 6.97 7.37 -7.71
C TRP A 122 6.07 6.19 -7.34
N GLY A 123 6.34 5.53 -6.20
CA GLY A 123 5.55 4.40 -5.71
C GLY A 123 4.11 4.79 -5.42
N ARG A 124 3.89 6.03 -4.97
CA ARG A 124 2.56 6.58 -4.70
C ARG A 124 1.71 6.67 -5.97
N VAL A 125 2.27 7.20 -7.05
CA VAL A 125 1.56 7.34 -8.33
C VAL A 125 1.21 5.96 -8.89
N LEU A 126 2.17 5.04 -8.88
CA LEU A 126 1.97 3.65 -9.29
C LEU A 126 0.87 2.95 -8.47
N ALA A 127 0.87 3.11 -7.15
CA ALA A 127 -0.14 2.51 -6.28
C ALA A 127 -1.56 3.04 -6.56
N ILE A 128 -1.72 4.33 -6.89
CA ILE A 128 -3.01 4.90 -7.30
C ILE A 128 -3.49 4.29 -8.61
N VAL A 129 -2.62 4.28 -9.64
CA VAL A 129 -2.95 3.74 -10.96
C VAL A 129 -3.34 2.27 -10.85
N MET A 130 -2.56 1.48 -10.10
CA MET A 130 -2.84 0.07 -9.88
C MET A 130 -4.12 -0.15 -9.06
N SER A 131 -4.42 0.70 -8.07
CA SER A 131 -5.68 0.63 -7.30
C SER A 131 -6.91 0.83 -8.18
N VAL A 132 -6.84 1.74 -9.17
CA VAL A 132 -7.92 1.94 -10.15
C VAL A 132 -8.14 0.68 -10.99
N LEU A 133 -7.06 0.00 -11.40
CA LEU A 133 -7.17 -1.28 -12.11
C LEU A 133 -7.78 -2.38 -11.24
N PHE A 134 -7.46 -2.41 -9.94
CA PHE A 134 -8.07 -3.33 -8.98
C PHE A 134 -9.55 -3.04 -8.73
N LEU A 135 -10.03 -1.81 -8.96
CA LEU A 135 -11.43 -1.45 -8.78
C LEU A 135 -12.37 -2.25 -9.72
N PHE A 136 -11.87 -2.63 -10.90
CA PHE A 136 -12.60 -3.48 -11.85
C PHE A 136 -12.69 -4.96 -11.42
N LYS A 137 -11.88 -5.39 -10.44
CA LYS A 137 -11.88 -6.76 -9.90
C LYS A 137 -12.82 -6.85 -8.68
N PHE A 138 -14.12 -6.83 -8.91
CA PHE A 138 -15.13 -6.95 -7.84
C PHE A 138 -15.22 -8.38 -7.29
N PRO A 139 -15.36 -8.62 -5.96
CA PRO A 139 -15.48 -7.66 -4.85
C PRO A 139 -14.16 -7.36 -4.10
N PHE A 140 -13.17 -8.25 -4.17
CA PHE A 140 -11.95 -8.14 -3.36
C PHE A 140 -11.04 -6.99 -3.80
N GLY A 141 -10.91 -6.75 -5.10
CA GLY A 141 -10.05 -5.67 -5.63
C GLY A 141 -10.56 -4.29 -5.26
N THR A 142 -11.88 -4.10 -5.20
CA THR A 142 -12.52 -2.85 -4.80
C THR A 142 -12.27 -2.52 -3.33
N ALA A 143 -12.38 -3.51 -2.43
CA ALA A 143 -12.09 -3.31 -1.00
C ALA A 143 -10.62 -2.91 -0.77
N ILE A 144 -9.70 -3.57 -1.47
CA ILE A 144 -8.27 -3.25 -1.44
C ILE A 144 -8.01 -1.84 -1.98
N ALA A 145 -8.65 -1.47 -3.09
CA ALA A 145 -8.52 -0.14 -3.69
C ALA A 145 -9.03 0.98 -2.79
N ILE A 146 -10.17 0.79 -2.11
CA ILE A 146 -10.71 1.77 -1.15
C ILE A 146 -9.76 1.92 0.05
N TYR A 147 -9.25 0.80 0.59
CA TYR A 147 -8.29 0.84 1.69
C TYR A 147 -6.98 1.54 1.29
N ALA A 148 -6.49 1.25 0.08
CA ALA A 148 -5.33 1.94 -0.48
C ALA A 148 -5.57 3.44 -0.60
N PHE A 149 -6.73 3.86 -1.11
CA PHE A 149 -7.09 5.26 -1.26
C PHE A 149 -7.14 5.98 0.08
N TRP A 150 -7.76 5.36 1.10
CA TRP A 150 -7.84 5.90 2.46
C TRP A 150 -6.45 6.13 3.08
N VAL A 151 -5.57 5.13 3.01
CA VAL A 151 -4.21 5.21 3.57
C VAL A 151 -3.36 6.25 2.82
N LEU A 152 -3.50 6.34 1.49
CA LEU A 152 -2.70 7.25 0.67
C LEU A 152 -3.15 8.71 0.76
N PHE A 153 -4.45 8.95 0.97
CA PHE A 153 -5.02 10.29 1.15
C PHE A 153 -4.92 10.82 2.58
N SER A 154 -4.57 9.98 3.56
CA SER A 154 -4.32 10.44 4.93
C SER A 154 -3.18 11.45 4.96
N GLU A 155 -3.48 12.64 5.48
CA GLU A 155 -2.61 13.83 5.50
C GLU A 155 -1.28 13.58 6.25
N GLU A 156 -1.34 12.72 7.26
CA GLU A 156 -0.19 12.27 8.07
C GLU A 156 0.80 11.41 7.29
N GLY A 157 0.31 10.59 6.33
CA GLY A 157 1.16 9.81 5.44
C GLY A 157 1.97 10.71 4.50
N ARG A 158 1.42 11.86 4.08
CA ARG A 158 2.07 12.79 3.15
C ARG A 158 3.25 13.51 3.78
N GLU A 159 3.11 14.04 5.00
CA GLU A 159 4.21 14.70 5.70
C GLU A 159 5.33 13.70 6.02
N HIS A 160 4.97 12.50 6.49
CA HIS A 160 5.97 11.50 6.84
C HIS A 160 6.72 10.98 5.60
N TYR A 161 6.02 10.73 4.48
CA TYR A 161 6.65 10.40 3.21
C TYR A 161 7.59 11.50 2.71
N GLN A 162 7.20 12.78 2.79
CA GLN A 162 8.04 13.88 2.34
C GLN A 162 9.34 13.98 3.15
N THR A 163 9.27 13.77 4.47
CA THR A 163 10.48 13.77 5.32
C THR A 163 11.43 12.62 5.02
N LEU A 164 10.91 11.41 4.75
CA LEU A 164 11.73 10.24 4.40
C LEU A 164 12.30 10.34 2.98
N ALA A 165 11.51 10.77 2.01
CA ALA A 165 11.94 10.98 0.64
C ALA A 165 13.09 12.01 0.55
N ALA A 166 12.98 13.13 1.28
CA ALA A 166 14.05 14.13 1.36
C ALA A 166 15.35 13.56 1.96
N ARG A 167 15.25 12.64 2.93
CA ARG A 167 16.40 12.00 3.57
C ARG A 167 17.10 10.96 2.70
N SER A 168 16.37 10.32 1.79
CA SER A 168 16.92 9.34 0.84
C SER A 168 17.61 9.95 -0.39
N ALA A 169 17.45 11.27 -0.58
CA ALA A 169 17.98 12.03 -1.71
C ALA A 169 19.25 12.84 -1.37
N GLY A 170 19.69 12.83 -0.11
CA GLY A 170 20.97 13.39 0.34
C GLY A 170 21.93 12.29 0.73
#